data_AF-A0A8T3XDA1-F1
#
_entry.id   AF-A0A8T3XDA1-F1
#
_cell.length_a   1.000
_cell.length_b   1.000
_cell.length_c   1.000
_cell.angle_alpha   90.00
_cell.angle_beta   90.00
_cell.angle_gamma   90.00
#
_symmetry.space_group_name_H-M   'P 1'
#
loop_
_entity.id
_entity.type
_entity.pdbx_description
1 polymer ?
#
loop_
_entity_poly.entity_id
_entity_poly.type
_entity_poly.pdbx_seq_one_letter_code
_entity_poly.pdbx_strand_id
1 'polypeptide(L)'
;MANRLIENKVFVYMLLSIFAVFFIMFIIRPSIIGYIAYQQVKNTNYSLQDYGYNIQELKSKLAVSNVNLSACSDFNNKLLVNLESCSNKLSDYKSSLMALQINFTLSKNIYEDMIKSLKAEIEKRNKESNEQIKELKEKLSKIDAEKEKEVNDMKNIYDNIALNTANNLCCKARIDNPQIKYYKVENNKVICLEESGLNFSC
;
A
#
# COMPACT_ATOMS: atom_id res chain seq x y z
N MET A 1 -108.85 -15.88 4.56
CA MET A 1 -108.17 -14.90 5.43
C MET A 1 -107.89 -15.41 6.85
N ALA A 2 -108.73 -16.27 7.45
CA ALA A 2 -108.51 -16.77 8.82
C ALA A 2 -107.21 -17.57 9.04
N ASN A 3 -106.78 -18.41 8.07
CA ASN A 3 -105.56 -19.23 8.24
C ASN A 3 -104.25 -18.40 8.29
N ARG A 4 -104.15 -17.29 7.55
CA ARG A 4 -102.98 -16.40 7.62
C ARG A 4 -102.85 -15.67 8.96
N LEU A 5 -103.97 -15.41 9.64
CA LEU A 5 -103.95 -14.81 10.99
C LEU A 5 -103.49 -15.82 12.06
N ILE A 6 -103.78 -17.10 11.87
CA ILE A 6 -103.33 -18.17 12.77
C ILE A 6 -101.83 -18.44 12.54
N GLU A 7 -101.37 -18.54 11.30
CA GLU A 7 -99.95 -18.73 10.97
C GLU A 7 -99.07 -17.57 11.48
N ASN A 8 -99.50 -16.32 11.33
CA ASN A 8 -98.77 -15.17 11.88
C ASN A 8 -98.72 -15.17 13.41
N LYS A 9 -99.79 -15.59 14.09
CA LYS A 9 -99.79 -15.73 15.56
C LYS A 9 -98.81 -16.82 15.99
N VAL A 10 -98.83 -17.98 15.32
CA VAL A 10 -97.90 -19.09 15.61
C VAL A 10 -96.44 -18.67 15.37
N PHE A 11 -96.15 -17.95 14.28
CA PHE A 11 -94.82 -17.43 14.00
C PHE A 11 -94.35 -16.41 15.05
N VAL A 12 -95.21 -15.46 15.43
CA VAL A 12 -94.91 -14.47 16.49
C VAL A 12 -94.67 -15.15 17.83
N TYR A 13 -95.48 -16.14 18.22
CA TYR A 13 -95.26 -16.91 19.46
C TYR A 13 -93.97 -17.73 19.42
N MET A 14 -93.59 -18.29 18.26
CA MET A 14 -92.33 -19.01 18.12
C MET A 14 -91.12 -18.04 18.26
N LEU A 15 -91.21 -16.86 17.67
CA LEU A 15 -90.18 -15.82 17.76
C LEU A 15 -90.05 -15.26 19.18
N LEU A 16 -91.17 -15.03 19.87
CA LEU A 16 -91.21 -14.65 21.29
C LEU A 16 -90.62 -15.72 22.21
N SER A 17 -90.91 -16.99 21.95
CA SER A 17 -90.34 -18.14 22.67
C SER A 17 -88.82 -18.17 22.53
N ILE A 18 -88.30 -18.02 21.31
CA ILE A 18 -86.85 -17.98 21.06
C ILE A 18 -86.20 -16.80 21.80
N PHE A 19 -86.79 -15.60 21.73
CA PHE A 19 -86.28 -14.45 22.46
C PHE A 19 -86.28 -14.66 23.98
N ALA A 20 -87.34 -15.25 24.53
CA ALA A 20 -87.40 -15.61 25.95
C ALA A 20 -86.27 -16.56 26.36
N VAL A 21 -85.98 -17.59 25.56
CA VAL A 21 -84.87 -18.53 25.84
C VAL A 21 -83.51 -17.83 25.81
N PHE A 22 -83.27 -16.94 24.84
CA PHE A 22 -82.04 -16.16 24.79
C PHE A 22 -81.91 -15.20 25.97
N PHE A 23 -83.00 -14.54 26.37
CA PHE A 23 -83.01 -13.63 27.51
C PHE A 23 -82.70 -14.38 28.82
N ILE A 24 -83.28 -15.58 28.98
CA ILE A 24 -82.99 -16.47 30.11
C ILE A 24 -81.52 -16.88 30.11
N MET A 25 -80.94 -17.27 28.98
CA MET A 25 -79.50 -17.58 28.90
C MET A 25 -78.62 -16.38 29.25
N PHE A 26 -78.97 -15.18 28.79
CA PHE A 26 -78.18 -13.97 29.01
C PHE A 26 -78.20 -13.51 30.47
N ILE A 27 -79.28 -13.79 31.21
CA ILE A 27 -79.38 -13.47 32.64
C ILE A 27 -78.73 -14.57 33.48
N ILE A 28 -79.01 -15.84 33.19
CA ILE A 28 -78.57 -16.95 34.03
C ILE A 28 -77.04 -17.11 33.99
N ARG A 29 -76.40 -16.96 32.82
CA ARG A 29 -74.96 -17.23 32.70
C ARG A 29 -74.09 -16.27 33.55
N PRO A 30 -74.28 -14.93 33.47
CA PRO A 30 -73.57 -14.00 34.34
C PRO A 30 -73.88 -14.23 35.82
N SER A 31 -75.12 -14.57 36.18
CA SER A 31 -75.48 -14.87 37.57
C SER A 31 -74.78 -16.13 38.08
N ILE A 32 -74.68 -17.20 37.28
CA ILE A 32 -73.94 -18.41 37.65
C ILE A 32 -72.44 -18.10 37.81
N ILE A 33 -71.85 -17.38 36.84
CA ILE A 33 -70.42 -17.01 36.89
C ILE A 33 -70.14 -16.14 38.12
N GLY A 34 -70.99 -15.14 38.37
CA GLY A 34 -70.89 -14.28 39.54
C GLY A 34 -71.07 -15.04 40.86
N TYR A 35 -71.98 -16.01 40.90
CA TYR A 35 -72.18 -16.86 42.08
C TYR A 35 -71.00 -17.81 42.31
N ILE A 36 -70.43 -18.41 41.26
CA ILE A 36 -69.23 -19.26 41.38
C ILE A 36 -68.05 -18.41 41.87
N ALA A 37 -67.84 -17.22 41.30
CA ALA A 37 -66.81 -16.30 41.77
C ALA A 37 -67.04 -15.89 43.23
N TYR A 38 -68.28 -15.58 43.61
CA TYR A 38 -68.64 -15.26 44.99
C TYR A 38 -68.40 -16.44 45.94
N GLN A 39 -68.78 -17.66 45.57
CA GLN A 39 -68.55 -18.87 46.37
C GLN A 39 -67.05 -19.19 46.49
N GLN A 40 -66.27 -19.01 45.43
CA GLN A 40 -64.82 -19.15 45.49
C GLN A 40 -64.22 -18.13 46.46
N VAL A 41 -64.65 -16.87 46.39
CA VAL A 41 -64.22 -15.81 47.33
C VAL A 41 -64.67 -16.09 48.75
N LYS A 42 -65.90 -16.58 48.96
CA LYS A 42 -66.44 -16.93 50.27
C LYS A 42 -65.74 -18.15 50.89
N ASN A 43 -65.34 -19.12 50.07
CA ASN A 43 -64.66 -20.35 50.51
C ASN A 43 -63.16 -20.12 50.75
N THR A 44 -62.57 -19.09 50.17
CA THR A 44 -61.30 -18.57 50.63
C THR A 44 -61.57 -17.72 51.86
N ASN A 45 -61.09 -18.07 53.05
CA ASN A 45 -61.32 -17.33 54.30
C ASN A 45 -60.71 -15.91 54.33
N TYR A 46 -60.60 -15.23 53.19
CA TYR A 46 -60.09 -13.87 53.08
C TYR A 46 -61.17 -12.88 53.49
N SER A 47 -60.79 -11.99 54.40
CA SER A 47 -61.59 -10.80 54.68
C SER A 47 -61.57 -9.86 53.48
N LEU A 48 -62.58 -8.98 53.37
CA LEU A 48 -62.59 -7.91 52.35
C LEU A 48 -61.31 -7.05 52.42
N GLN A 49 -60.73 -6.92 53.61
CA GLN A 49 -59.48 -6.22 53.87
C GLN A 49 -58.28 -6.93 53.21
N ASP A 50 -58.21 -8.26 53.29
CA ASP A 50 -57.14 -9.05 52.64
C ASP A 50 -57.20 -8.91 51.13
N TYR A 51 -58.41 -8.82 50.56
CA TYR A 51 -58.59 -8.59 49.13
C TYR A 51 -58.10 -7.21 48.70
N GLY A 52 -58.40 -6.17 49.47
CA GLY A 52 -57.87 -4.82 49.25
C GLY A 52 -56.35 -4.77 49.30
N TYR A 53 -55.75 -5.47 50.26
CA TYR A 53 -54.30 -5.60 50.39
C TYR A 53 -53.68 -6.30 49.16
N ASN A 54 -54.22 -7.45 48.75
CA ASN A 54 -53.73 -8.21 47.60
C ASN A 54 -53.82 -7.41 46.29
N ILE A 55 -54.90 -6.63 46.10
CA ILE A 55 -55.02 -5.73 44.94
C ILE A 55 -53.93 -4.66 44.96
N GLN A 56 -53.65 -4.06 46.12
CA GLN A 56 -52.63 -3.04 46.25
C GLN A 56 -51.23 -3.62 46.01
N GLU A 57 -50.96 -4.82 46.51
CA GLU A 57 -49.72 -5.55 46.26
C GLU A 57 -49.54 -5.86 44.76
N LEU A 58 -50.58 -6.39 44.10
CA LEU A 58 -50.58 -6.65 42.66
C LEU A 58 -50.34 -5.37 41.83
N LYS A 59 -50.97 -4.25 42.20
CA LYS A 59 -50.73 -2.95 41.56
C LYS A 59 -49.29 -2.48 41.75
N SER A 60 -48.73 -2.65 42.95
CA SER A 60 -47.33 -2.31 43.24
C SER A 60 -46.38 -3.18 42.41
N LYS A 61 -46.58 -4.51 42.38
CA LYS A 61 -45.82 -5.44 41.55
C LYS A 61 -45.91 -5.12 40.06
N LEU A 62 -47.10 -4.76 39.57
CA LEU A 62 -47.30 -4.33 38.19
C LEU A 62 -46.54 -3.03 37.88
N ALA A 63 -46.58 -2.05 38.80
CA ALA A 63 -45.83 -0.81 38.65
C ALA A 63 -44.31 -1.07 38.58
N VAL A 64 -43.78 -1.90 39.49
CA VAL A 64 -42.36 -2.30 39.48
C VAL A 64 -42.01 -3.03 38.18
N SER A 65 -42.85 -3.96 37.73
CA SER A 65 -42.64 -4.69 36.48
C SER A 65 -42.63 -3.75 35.27
N ASN A 66 -43.50 -2.75 35.23
CA ASN A 66 -43.54 -1.76 34.15
C ASN A 66 -42.30 -0.88 34.13
N VAL A 67 -41.82 -0.45 35.31
CA VAL A 67 -40.56 0.31 35.43
C VAL A 67 -39.39 -0.53 34.93
N ASN A 68 -39.31 -1.80 35.34
CA ASN A 68 -38.27 -2.71 34.88
C ASN A 68 -38.33 -2.97 33.36
N LEU A 69 -39.53 -3.12 32.80
CA LEU A 69 -39.71 -3.29 31.37
C LEU A 69 -39.27 -2.03 30.60
N SER A 70 -39.61 -0.84 31.10
CA SER A 70 -39.15 0.43 30.53
C SER A 70 -37.63 0.55 30.58
N ALA A 71 -37.01 0.25 31.72
CA ALA A 71 -35.55 0.28 31.87
C ALA A 71 -34.85 -0.72 30.93
N CYS A 72 -35.44 -1.92 30.74
CA CYS A 72 -34.96 -2.91 29.79
C CYS A 72 -35.07 -2.41 28.34
N SER A 73 -36.20 -1.79 27.98
CA SER A 73 -36.41 -1.18 26.67
C SER A 73 -35.38 -0.08 26.40
N ASP A 74 -35.15 0.82 27.36
CA ASP A 74 -34.16 1.90 27.25
C ASP A 74 -32.74 1.36 27.12
N PHE A 75 -32.40 0.32 27.88
CA PHE A 75 -31.11 -0.35 27.78
C PHE A 75 -30.93 -0.99 26.40
N ASN A 76 -31.93 -1.69 25.88
CA ASN A 76 -31.89 -2.30 24.55
C ASN A 76 -31.74 -1.24 23.45
N ASN A 77 -32.44 -0.11 23.55
CA ASN A 77 -32.29 1.00 22.62
C ASN A 77 -30.86 1.57 22.65
N LYS A 78 -30.27 1.77 23.84
CA LYS A 78 -28.87 2.20 23.96
C LYS A 78 -27.90 1.18 23.36
N LEU A 79 -28.15 -0.11 23.56
CA LEU A 79 -27.33 -1.17 23.00
C LEU A 79 -27.40 -1.17 21.46
N LEU A 80 -28.59 -0.99 20.88
CA LEU A 80 -28.78 -0.88 19.43
C LEU A 80 -28.05 0.33 18.85
N VAL A 81 -28.17 1.51 19.46
CA VAL A 81 -27.45 2.72 19.03
C VAL A 81 -25.93 2.53 19.10
N ASN A 82 -25.43 1.89 20.17
CA ASN A 82 -24.00 1.58 20.29
C ASN A 82 -23.54 0.60 19.22
N LEU A 83 -24.35 -0.43 18.93
CA LEU A 83 -24.05 -1.41 17.89
C LEU A 83 -24.01 -0.76 16.50
N GLU A 84 -24.95 0.12 16.19
CA GLU A 84 -24.96 0.90 14.96
C GLU A 84 -23.74 1.82 14.86
N SER A 85 -23.40 2.54 15.94
CA SER A 85 -22.21 3.38 16.00
C SER A 85 -20.91 2.58 15.78
N CYS A 86 -20.78 1.41 16.41
CA CYS A 86 -19.65 0.52 16.22
C CYS A 86 -19.59 -0.03 14.78
N SER A 87 -20.73 -0.39 14.20
CA SER A 87 -20.83 -0.83 12.81
C SER A 87 -20.36 0.26 11.83
N ASN A 88 -20.81 1.50 12.04
CA ASN A 88 -20.40 2.64 11.21
C ASN A 88 -18.88 2.90 11.32
N LYS A 89 -18.33 2.93 12.54
CA LYS A 89 -16.88 3.07 12.75
C LYS A 89 -16.09 1.94 12.09
N LEU A 90 -16.58 0.70 12.15
CA LEU A 90 -15.94 -0.43 11.48
C LEU A 90 -15.92 -0.25 9.96
N SER A 91 -17.03 0.22 9.39
CA SER A 91 -17.13 0.56 7.96
C SER A 91 -16.14 1.66 7.56
N ASP A 92 -16.01 2.71 8.38
CA ASP A 92 -15.09 3.82 8.15
C ASP A 92 -13.62 3.36 8.20
N TYR A 93 -13.26 2.53 9.18
CA TYR A 93 -11.92 1.95 9.29
C TYR A 93 -11.61 1.03 8.12
N LYS A 94 -12.57 0.22 7.67
CA LYS A 94 -12.40 -0.64 6.49
C LYS A 94 -12.15 0.19 5.22
N SER A 95 -12.90 1.28 5.06
CA SER A 95 -12.73 2.20 3.93
C SER A 95 -11.37 2.90 3.96
N SER A 96 -10.95 3.37 5.14
CA SER A 96 -9.64 4.00 5.36
C SER A 96 -8.49 3.03 5.10
N LEU A 97 -8.62 1.78 5.54
CA LEU A 97 -7.64 0.71 5.30
C LEU A 97 -7.50 0.42 3.80
N MET A 98 -8.61 0.34 3.07
CA MET A 98 -8.60 0.13 1.62
C MET A 98 -7.94 1.30 0.89
N ALA A 99 -8.25 2.54 1.27
CA ALA A 99 -7.61 3.72 0.71
C ALA A 99 -6.10 3.73 0.96
N LEU A 100 -5.67 3.39 2.17
CA LEU A 100 -4.25 3.29 2.53
C LEU A 100 -3.54 2.20 1.71
N GLN A 101 -4.18 1.04 1.52
CA GLN A 101 -3.64 -0.07 0.72
C GLN A 101 -3.48 0.31 -0.75
N ILE A 102 -4.44 1.05 -1.32
CA ILE A 102 -4.36 1.57 -2.69
C ILE A 102 -3.19 2.55 -2.80
N ASN A 103 -3.09 3.51 -1.89
CA ASN A 103 -2.00 4.48 -1.88
C ASN A 103 -0.63 3.81 -1.76
N PHE A 104 -0.50 2.82 -0.86
CA PHE A 104 0.73 2.05 -0.71
C PHE A 104 1.11 1.31 -2.00
N THR A 105 0.14 0.67 -2.65
CA THR A 105 0.37 -0.06 -3.91
C THR A 105 0.78 0.89 -5.03
N LEU A 106 0.12 2.05 -5.13
CA LEU A 106 0.45 3.07 -6.12
C LEU A 106 1.86 3.64 -5.89
N SER A 107 2.20 4.02 -4.66
CA SER A 107 3.56 4.49 -4.32
C SER A 107 4.62 3.43 -4.62
N LYS A 108 4.35 2.16 -4.28
CA LYS A 108 5.25 1.05 -4.60
C LYS A 108 5.52 0.95 -6.10
N ASN A 109 4.48 0.98 -6.93
CA ASN A 109 4.62 0.90 -8.37
C ASN A 109 5.41 2.10 -8.94
N ILE A 110 5.16 3.32 -8.44
CA ILE A 110 5.91 4.52 -8.81
C ILE A 110 7.41 4.34 -8.51
N TYR A 111 7.75 3.85 -7.32
CA TYR A 111 9.15 3.63 -6.96
C TYR A 111 9.81 2.52 -7.79
N GLU A 112 9.08 1.44 -8.10
CA GLU A 112 9.59 0.37 -8.97
C GLU A 112 9.87 0.90 -10.39
N ASP A 113 8.99 1.74 -10.94
CA ASP A 113 9.19 2.38 -12.24
C ASP A 113 10.37 3.37 -12.23
N MET A 114 10.52 4.17 -11.16
CA MET A 114 11.68 5.05 -10.98
C MET A 114 12.99 4.28 -10.88
N ILE A 115 13.02 3.15 -10.16
CA ILE A 115 14.20 2.30 -10.06
C ILE A 115 14.55 1.73 -11.45
N LYS A 116 13.55 1.32 -12.23
CA LYS A 116 13.75 0.79 -13.58
C LYS A 116 14.29 1.86 -14.53
N SER A 117 13.76 3.08 -14.49
CA SER A 117 14.23 4.18 -15.34
C SER A 117 15.65 4.61 -14.97
N LEU A 118 15.97 4.73 -13.69
CA LEU A 118 17.33 5.05 -13.22
C LEU A 118 18.35 3.98 -13.62
N LYS A 119 17.99 2.69 -13.51
CA LYS A 119 18.85 1.60 -13.98
C LYS A 119 19.14 1.70 -15.48
N ALA A 120 18.12 2.00 -16.29
CA ALA A 120 18.28 2.18 -17.72
C ALA A 120 19.17 3.40 -18.05
N GLU A 121 19.04 4.51 -17.31
CA GLU A 121 19.90 5.68 -17.49
C GLU A 121 21.36 5.38 -17.13
N ILE A 122 21.60 4.69 -16.01
CA ILE A 122 22.95 4.27 -15.59
C ILE A 122 23.58 3.37 -16.65
N GLU A 123 22.83 2.39 -17.17
CA GLU A 123 23.34 1.49 -18.22
C GLU A 123 23.68 2.26 -19.50
N LYS A 124 22.84 3.22 -19.89
CA LYS A 124 23.08 4.09 -21.04
C LYS A 124 24.35 4.92 -20.87
N ARG A 125 24.49 5.63 -19.73
CA ARG A 125 25.67 6.45 -19.44
C ARG A 125 26.95 5.62 -19.36
N ASN A 126 26.88 4.42 -18.80
CA ASN A 126 28.03 3.51 -18.76
C ASN A 126 28.46 3.08 -20.17
N LYS A 127 27.51 2.80 -21.07
CA LYS A 127 27.82 2.49 -22.48
C LYS A 127 28.48 3.68 -23.18
N GLU A 128 27.92 4.89 -23.02
CA GLU A 128 28.48 6.12 -23.59
C GLU A 128 29.89 6.40 -23.06
N SER A 129 30.09 6.29 -21.75
CA SER A 129 31.40 6.51 -21.12
C SER A 129 32.43 5.47 -21.57
N ASN A 130 32.05 4.20 -21.71
CA ASN A 130 32.95 3.16 -22.21
C ASN A 130 33.36 3.41 -23.67
N GLU A 131 32.46 3.88 -24.52
CA GLU A 131 32.79 4.22 -25.90
C GLU A 131 33.74 5.43 -25.97
N GLN A 132 33.52 6.46 -25.14
CA GLN A 132 34.44 7.59 -25.03
C GLN A 132 35.83 7.17 -24.55
N ILE A 133 35.91 6.27 -23.55
CA ILE A 133 37.19 5.73 -23.07
C ILE A 133 37.90 4.98 -24.20
N LYS A 134 37.17 4.22 -25.01
CA LYS A 134 37.73 3.50 -26.16
C LYS A 134 38.26 4.47 -27.22
N GLU A 135 37.49 5.48 -27.59
CA GLU A 135 37.90 6.51 -28.55
C GLU A 135 39.15 7.27 -28.06
N LEU A 136 39.19 7.65 -26.79
CA LEU A 136 40.35 8.33 -26.20
C LEU A 136 41.59 7.44 -26.17
N LYS A 137 41.45 6.14 -25.87
CA LYS A 137 42.56 5.18 -25.94
C LYS A 137 43.11 5.02 -27.36
N GLU A 138 42.23 4.99 -28.36
CA GLU A 138 42.65 4.92 -29.76
C GLU A 138 43.35 6.21 -30.22
N LYS A 139 42.88 7.38 -29.78
CA LYS A 139 43.57 8.66 -30.05
C LYS A 139 44.94 8.72 -29.37
N LEU A 140 45.03 8.26 -28.12
CA LEU A 140 46.28 8.21 -27.38
C LEU A 140 47.31 7.33 -28.09
N SER A 141 46.92 6.13 -28.53
CA SER A 141 47.87 5.22 -29.21
C SER A 141 48.35 5.77 -30.56
N LYS A 142 47.51 6.51 -31.29
CA LYS A 142 47.92 7.21 -32.51
C LYS A 142 48.94 8.30 -32.23
N ILE A 143 48.70 9.12 -31.22
CA ILE A 143 49.64 10.19 -30.81
C ILE A 143 50.98 9.58 -30.37
N ASP A 144 50.95 8.51 -29.58
CA ASP A 144 52.16 7.82 -29.13
C ASP A 144 52.97 7.28 -30.32
N ALA A 145 52.31 6.64 -31.29
CA ALA A 145 52.97 6.13 -32.50
C ALA A 145 53.53 7.26 -33.39
N GLU A 146 52.80 8.37 -33.53
CA GLU A 146 53.27 9.55 -34.27
C GLU A 146 54.50 10.18 -33.60
N LYS A 147 54.47 10.31 -32.26
CA LYS A 147 55.57 10.88 -31.49
C LYS A 147 56.80 9.98 -31.49
N GLU A 148 56.62 8.68 -31.39
CA GLU A 148 57.73 7.72 -31.50
C GLU A 148 58.40 7.80 -32.87
N LYS A 149 57.61 7.93 -33.95
CA LYS A 149 58.13 8.14 -35.30
C LYS A 149 58.90 9.45 -35.41
N GLU A 150 58.35 10.57 -34.93
CA GLU A 150 59.01 11.88 -34.96
C GLU A 150 60.36 11.86 -34.21
N VAL A 151 60.40 11.21 -33.03
CA VAL A 151 61.62 11.03 -32.25
C VAL A 151 62.66 10.20 -33.01
N ASN A 152 62.25 9.12 -33.66
CA ASN A 152 63.16 8.29 -34.44
C ASN A 152 63.68 9.02 -35.68
N ASP A 153 62.83 9.77 -36.39
CA ASP A 153 63.23 10.59 -37.53
C ASP A 153 64.24 11.67 -37.10
N MET A 154 64.01 12.34 -35.97
CA MET A 154 64.94 13.32 -35.40
C MET A 154 66.27 12.70 -34.96
N LYS A 155 66.26 11.51 -34.37
CA LYS A 155 67.49 10.77 -34.04
C LYS A 155 68.29 10.45 -35.30
N ASN A 156 67.63 9.92 -36.34
CA ASN A 156 68.27 9.61 -37.61
C ASN A 156 68.90 10.87 -38.25
N ILE A 157 68.21 12.02 -38.22
CA ILE A 157 68.75 13.29 -38.71
C ILE A 157 69.97 13.71 -37.88
N TYR A 158 69.87 13.65 -36.56
CA TYR A 158 70.97 14.01 -35.65
C TYR A 158 72.21 13.13 -35.88
N ASP A 159 72.02 11.82 -35.98
CA ASP A 159 73.12 10.86 -36.21
C ASP A 159 73.81 11.12 -37.55
N ASN A 160 73.05 11.45 -38.59
CA ASN A 160 73.60 11.83 -39.90
C ASN A 160 74.41 13.14 -39.84
N ILE A 161 73.90 14.16 -39.13
CA ILE A 161 74.63 15.43 -38.92
C ILE A 161 75.91 15.17 -38.13
N ALA A 162 75.84 14.35 -37.09
CA ALA A 162 76.97 14.02 -36.24
C ALA A 162 78.05 13.25 -37.01
N LEU A 163 77.66 12.26 -37.83
CA LEU A 163 78.57 11.53 -38.72
C LEU A 163 79.23 12.45 -39.75
N ASN A 164 78.45 13.29 -40.44
CA ASN A 164 79.00 14.21 -41.44
C ASN A 164 79.95 15.25 -40.82
N THR A 165 79.58 15.76 -39.64
CA THR A 165 80.43 16.69 -38.87
C THR A 165 81.71 16.00 -38.42
N ALA A 166 81.61 14.74 -37.97
CA ALA A 166 82.76 13.95 -37.56
C ALA A 166 83.72 13.65 -38.71
N ASN A 167 83.19 13.25 -39.87
CA ASN A 167 83.98 13.07 -41.09
C ASN A 167 84.72 14.37 -41.42
N ASN A 168 84.03 15.51 -41.51
CA ASN A 168 84.66 16.78 -41.87
C ASN A 168 85.73 17.23 -40.85
N LEU A 169 85.43 17.13 -39.55
CA LEU A 169 86.34 17.58 -38.47
C LEU A 169 87.54 16.64 -38.31
N CYS A 170 87.29 15.33 -38.22
CA CYS A 170 88.34 14.35 -37.94
C CYS A 170 89.18 14.02 -39.18
N CYS A 171 88.65 14.14 -40.40
CA CYS A 171 89.48 14.04 -41.61
C CYS A 171 90.48 15.18 -41.68
N LYS A 172 90.07 16.40 -41.32
CA LYS A 172 90.99 17.52 -41.21
C LYS A 172 92.07 17.26 -40.15
N ALA A 173 91.68 16.82 -38.96
CA ALA A 173 92.64 16.47 -37.91
C ALA A 173 93.57 15.31 -38.28
N ARG A 174 93.10 14.36 -39.10
CA ARG A 174 93.90 13.21 -39.58
C ARG A 174 94.98 13.62 -40.59
N ILE A 175 94.79 14.69 -41.34
CA ILE A 175 95.85 15.26 -42.19
C ILE A 175 97.04 15.69 -41.32
N ASP A 176 96.76 16.27 -40.14
CA ASP A 176 97.78 16.68 -39.18
C ASP A 176 98.33 15.49 -38.35
N ASN A 177 97.48 14.51 -38.01
CA ASN A 177 97.85 13.29 -37.28
C ASN A 177 97.26 12.02 -37.94
N PRO A 178 98.07 11.27 -38.72
CA PRO A 178 97.62 10.06 -39.43
C PRO A 178 97.10 8.92 -38.55
N GLN A 179 97.35 8.92 -37.23
CA GLN A 179 96.92 7.87 -36.32
C GLN A 179 95.43 7.97 -35.95
N ILE A 180 94.78 9.11 -36.20
CA ILE A 180 93.36 9.31 -35.92
C ILE A 180 92.52 8.46 -36.88
N LYS A 181 91.78 7.48 -36.34
CA LYS A 181 90.94 6.55 -37.12
C LYS A 181 89.48 6.48 -36.64
N TYR A 182 89.20 6.98 -35.44
CA TYR A 182 87.88 6.87 -34.82
C TYR A 182 87.37 8.23 -34.37
N TYR A 183 86.07 8.33 -34.14
CA TYR A 183 85.44 9.45 -33.45
C TYR A 183 84.45 8.98 -32.40
N LYS A 184 84.20 9.83 -31.40
CA LYS A 184 83.12 9.67 -30.41
C LYS A 184 82.35 10.98 -30.31
N VAL A 185 81.04 10.88 -30.21
CA VAL A 185 80.18 12.04 -29.93
C VAL A 185 79.81 11.99 -28.45
N GLU A 186 80.22 12.99 -27.69
CA GLU A 186 79.95 13.08 -26.26
C GLU A 186 79.64 14.53 -25.89
N ASN A 187 78.55 14.75 -25.15
CA ASN A 187 78.09 16.09 -24.76
C ASN A 187 77.96 17.07 -25.95
N ASN A 188 77.36 16.62 -27.06
CA ASN A 188 77.22 17.39 -28.31
C ASN A 188 78.56 17.86 -28.92
N LYS A 189 79.67 17.15 -28.67
CA LYS A 189 80.98 17.43 -29.27
C LYS A 189 81.52 16.19 -29.95
N VAL A 190 82.14 16.38 -31.12
CA VAL A 190 82.90 15.34 -31.81
C VAL A 190 84.32 15.35 -31.26
N ILE A 191 84.78 14.19 -30.78
CA ILE A 191 86.14 13.95 -30.32
C ILE A 191 86.78 12.92 -31.25
N CYS A 192 87.91 13.28 -31.86
CA CYS A 192 88.67 12.39 -32.75
C CYS A 192 89.67 11.56 -31.94
N LEU A 193 89.70 10.25 -32.13
CA LEU A 193 90.42 9.27 -31.30
C LEU A 193 91.25 8.31 -32.16
N GLU A 194 92.30 7.73 -31.58
CA GLU A 194 93.24 6.84 -32.28
C GLU A 194 92.86 5.35 -32.15
N GLU A 195 92.31 4.92 -31.01
CA GLU A 195 92.18 3.49 -30.69
C GLU A 195 90.75 3.01 -30.36
N SER A 196 89.76 3.91 -30.24
CA SER A 196 88.38 3.50 -29.94
C SER A 196 87.33 4.49 -30.44
N GLY A 197 86.15 3.98 -30.84
CA GLY A 197 85.01 4.79 -31.28
C GLY A 197 84.38 4.27 -32.56
N LEU A 198 83.57 5.11 -33.19
CA LEU A 198 83.01 4.84 -34.51
C LEU A 198 84.09 5.13 -35.56
N ASN A 199 84.29 4.19 -36.48
CA ASN A 199 85.23 4.37 -37.59
C ASN A 199 84.66 5.41 -38.57
N PHE A 200 85.51 6.26 -39.13
CA PHE A 200 85.11 7.25 -40.13
C PHE A 200 85.96 7.15 -41.40
N SER A 201 85.34 7.43 -42.55
CA SER A 201 86.03 7.44 -43.83
C SER A 201 86.24 8.87 -44.31
N CYS A 202 87.50 9.16 -44.62
CA CYS A 202 87.94 10.20 -45.53
C CYS A 202 88.28 9.51 -46.85
#